data_AF-A0A2J7VLS0-F1
#
_entry.id   AF-A0A2J7VLS0-F1
#
_cell.length_a   1.000
_cell.length_b   1.000
_cell.length_c   1.000
_cell.angle_alpha   90.00
_cell.angle_beta   90.00
_cell.angle_gamma   90.00
#
_symmetry.space_group_name_H-M   'P 1'
#
loop_
_entity.id
_entity.type
_entity.pdbx_description
1 polymer ?
#
loop_
_entity_poly.entity_id
_entity_poly.type
_entity_poly.pdbx_seq_one_letter_code
_entity_poly.pdbx_strand_id
1 'polypeptide(L)'
;MNMMSNPNEIRALRTASDPRWAAVVARETAADGRFFYSVRSTGVYCRPSCGARQPRPENVAFHATAADAERAGFRPCRRCKPDQPARAAQQAAQVAELCRFIENADETPTLGALAERAGLSSFHLHRIFKEVTGLTPKAYAAAHRDRRVREALGRGGSVTDAIYDAGYNSNGRFYERSNEVLGMTPTRFRAGGADTDIRFAIGQCALGAILVARSERGVCAIALGDDPDALARELQDRFPQARLIGGDPVFEQLVARVVGFVEAPGVGLDLPLDVRGTAFQQRVWQALRDIPPGSTASYAEIAERIGSPKAVRAVAQACGANALAVAIPCHRVVRSDGALSGYRWGVERKSALLKREAEPA
;
A
#
# COMPACT_ATOMS: atom_id res chain seq x y z
N MET A 1 -44.13 -31.92 45.74
CA MET A 1 -44.89 -31.43 44.59
C MET A 1 -43.89 -31.03 43.51
N ASN A 2 -43.79 -31.82 42.44
CA ASN A 2 -42.75 -31.73 41.41
C ASN A 2 -42.72 -30.36 40.71
N MET A 3 -41.62 -29.63 40.82
CA MET A 3 -41.23 -28.62 39.83
C MET A 3 -40.87 -29.35 38.54
N MET A 4 -41.87 -29.64 37.70
CA MET A 4 -41.63 -29.91 36.29
C MET A 4 -41.22 -28.57 35.65
N SER A 5 -39.95 -28.18 35.83
CA SER A 5 -39.37 -27.04 35.12
C SER A 5 -39.62 -27.25 33.63
N ASN A 6 -40.27 -26.27 33.01
CA ASN A 6 -40.62 -26.33 31.60
C ASN A 6 -39.36 -26.63 30.77
N PRO A 7 -39.34 -27.67 29.92
CA PRO A 7 -38.16 -28.01 29.12
C PRO A 7 -37.60 -26.84 28.31
N ASN A 8 -38.46 -25.87 27.95
CA ASN A 8 -38.03 -24.65 27.27
C ASN A 8 -37.31 -23.67 28.19
N GLU A 9 -37.74 -23.52 29.45
CA GLU A 9 -37.07 -22.66 30.44
C GLU A 9 -35.68 -23.18 30.78
N ILE A 10 -35.55 -24.50 30.95
CA ILE A 10 -34.24 -25.13 31.18
C ILE A 10 -33.29 -24.87 30.00
N ARG A 11 -33.78 -25.00 28.76
CA ARG A 11 -32.99 -24.70 27.55
C ARG A 11 -32.62 -23.23 27.46
N ALA A 12 -33.56 -22.33 27.75
CA ALA A 12 -33.31 -20.90 27.75
C ALA A 12 -32.22 -20.52 28.75
N LEU A 13 -32.30 -21.02 29.99
CA LEU A 13 -31.30 -20.81 31.04
C LEU A 13 -29.93 -21.33 30.61
N ARG A 14 -29.86 -22.56 30.08
CA ARG A 14 -28.59 -23.15 29.61
C ARG A 14 -27.94 -22.32 28.50
N THR A 15 -28.71 -21.85 27.54
CA THR A 15 -28.18 -20.97 26.47
C THR A 15 -27.74 -19.64 27.07
N ALA A 16 -28.54 -19.01 27.92
CA ALA A 16 -28.26 -17.70 28.49
C ALA A 16 -27.01 -17.69 29.38
N SER A 17 -26.72 -18.80 30.08
CA SER A 17 -25.53 -18.97 30.91
C SER A 17 -24.27 -19.36 30.12
N ASP A 18 -24.38 -19.71 28.83
CA ASP A 18 -23.23 -20.03 27.99
C ASP A 18 -22.51 -18.74 27.55
N PRO A 19 -21.18 -18.61 27.75
CA PRO A 19 -20.45 -17.39 27.38
C PRO A 19 -20.53 -17.06 25.89
N ARG A 20 -20.78 -18.06 25.02
CA ARG A 20 -20.98 -17.85 23.58
C ARG A 20 -22.24 -17.07 23.26
N TRP A 21 -23.23 -17.07 24.15
CA TRP A 21 -24.48 -16.34 23.95
C TRP A 21 -24.28 -14.84 23.91
N ALA A 22 -23.41 -14.29 24.78
CA ALA A 22 -23.07 -12.87 24.78
C ALA A 22 -22.54 -12.42 23.41
N ALA A 23 -21.65 -13.19 22.79
CA ALA A 23 -21.11 -12.90 21.47
C ALA A 23 -22.17 -12.93 20.35
N VAL A 24 -23.20 -13.79 20.46
CA VAL A 24 -24.33 -13.83 19.52
C VAL A 24 -25.23 -12.59 19.68
N VAL A 25 -25.50 -12.18 20.93
CA VAL A 25 -26.30 -10.97 21.22
C VAL A 25 -25.57 -9.71 20.74
N ALA A 26 -24.27 -9.61 21.00
CA ALA A 26 -23.42 -8.50 20.58
C ALA A 26 -23.05 -8.52 19.08
N ARG A 27 -23.34 -9.63 18.38
CA ARG A 27 -22.98 -9.85 16.96
C ARG A 27 -21.49 -9.67 16.68
N GLU A 28 -20.66 -10.25 17.54
CA GLU A 28 -19.21 -10.08 17.47
C GLU A 28 -18.60 -10.75 16.24
N THR A 29 -17.97 -9.97 15.37
CA THR A 29 -17.22 -10.47 14.21
C THR A 29 -15.97 -11.24 14.60
N ALA A 30 -15.33 -10.92 15.73
CA ALA A 30 -14.17 -11.62 16.25
C ALA A 30 -14.48 -13.07 16.71
N ALA A 31 -15.75 -13.38 16.96
CA ALA A 31 -16.20 -14.73 17.32
C ALA A 31 -16.49 -15.61 16.09
N ASP A 32 -16.55 -15.04 14.88
CA ASP A 32 -16.78 -15.80 13.66
C ASP A 32 -15.67 -16.84 13.43
N GLY A 33 -16.07 -18.08 13.15
CA GLY A 33 -15.14 -19.19 12.93
C GLY A 33 -14.65 -19.86 14.23
N ARG A 34 -14.90 -19.28 15.41
CA ARG A 34 -14.64 -19.94 16.71
C ARG A 34 -15.75 -20.92 17.09
N PHE A 35 -16.99 -20.59 16.72
CA PHE A 35 -18.16 -21.46 16.88
C PHE A 35 -19.28 -21.02 15.92
N PHE A 36 -20.31 -21.86 15.81
CA PHE A 36 -21.54 -21.60 15.07
C PHE A 36 -22.74 -21.80 16.00
N TYR A 37 -23.87 -21.16 15.70
CA TYR A 37 -25.11 -21.41 16.44
C TYR A 37 -26.24 -21.79 15.50
N SER A 38 -27.07 -22.75 15.90
CA SER A 38 -28.26 -23.18 15.17
C SER A 38 -29.53 -22.71 15.84
N VAL A 39 -30.57 -22.44 15.06
CA VAL A 39 -31.89 -22.01 15.52
C VAL A 39 -32.93 -23.06 15.12
N ARG A 40 -33.49 -23.76 16.11
CA ARG A 40 -34.46 -24.85 15.93
C ARG A 40 -35.70 -24.44 15.15
N SER A 41 -36.27 -23.27 15.47
CA SER A 41 -37.51 -22.80 14.84
C SER A 41 -37.37 -22.50 13.35
N THR A 42 -36.17 -22.19 12.87
CA THR A 42 -35.92 -21.84 11.46
C THR A 42 -35.10 -22.90 10.71
N GLY A 43 -34.56 -23.89 11.42
CA GLY A 43 -33.75 -24.96 10.85
C GLY A 43 -32.42 -24.50 10.25
N VAL A 44 -31.91 -23.32 10.64
CA VAL A 44 -30.65 -22.78 10.11
C VAL A 44 -29.56 -22.70 11.16
N TYR A 45 -28.30 -22.76 10.73
CA TYR A 45 -27.16 -22.34 11.53
C TYR A 45 -26.49 -21.09 10.98
N CYS A 46 -25.82 -20.35 11.87
CA CYS A 46 -25.34 -19.00 11.67
C CYS A 46 -23.95 -18.81 12.28
N ARG A 47 -23.24 -17.80 11.78
CA ARG A 47 -22.08 -17.19 12.44
C ARG A 47 -22.55 -16.28 13.60
N PRO A 48 -21.76 -16.08 14.66
CA PRO A 48 -22.08 -15.14 15.75
C PRO A 48 -22.41 -13.72 15.27
N SER A 49 -21.70 -13.22 14.26
CA SER A 49 -21.94 -11.88 13.67
C SER A 49 -23.22 -11.74 12.84
N CYS A 50 -24.03 -12.79 12.70
CA CYS A 50 -25.18 -12.79 11.80
C CYS A 50 -26.24 -11.76 12.21
N GLY A 51 -26.48 -10.76 11.34
CA GLY A 51 -27.51 -9.74 11.52
C GLY A 51 -28.96 -10.21 11.36
N ALA A 52 -29.24 -11.51 11.49
CA ALA A 52 -30.61 -12.02 11.54
C ALA A 52 -31.32 -11.54 12.82
N ARG A 53 -32.65 -11.67 12.86
CA ARG A 53 -33.42 -11.40 14.08
C ARG A 53 -32.90 -12.31 15.19
N GLN A 54 -32.64 -11.74 16.37
CA GLN A 54 -32.13 -12.48 17.50
C GLN A 54 -33.08 -13.63 17.84
N PRO A 55 -32.61 -14.90 17.83
CA PRO A 55 -33.44 -16.04 18.16
C PRO A 55 -33.75 -16.05 19.66
N ARG A 56 -34.84 -16.73 20.03
CA ARG A 56 -35.10 -16.96 21.46
C ARG A 56 -34.11 -17.99 22.02
N PRO A 57 -33.53 -17.79 23.23
CA PRO A 57 -32.48 -18.65 23.77
C PRO A 57 -32.83 -20.14 23.81
N GLU A 58 -34.09 -20.50 24.07
CA GLU A 58 -34.57 -21.88 24.11
C GLU A 58 -34.47 -22.62 22.77
N ASN A 59 -34.38 -21.88 21.66
CA ASN A 59 -34.26 -22.42 20.31
C ASN A 59 -32.81 -22.50 19.81
N VAL A 60 -31.83 -22.10 20.62
CA VAL A 60 -30.43 -21.99 20.18
C VAL A 60 -29.64 -23.22 20.63
N ALA A 61 -28.71 -23.67 19.78
CA ALA A 61 -27.66 -24.61 20.17
C ALA A 61 -26.34 -24.17 19.54
N PHE A 62 -25.22 -24.43 20.23
CA PHE A 62 -23.88 -24.05 19.77
C PHE A 62 -23.12 -25.26 19.24
N HIS A 63 -22.34 -25.04 18.18
CA HIS A 63 -21.57 -26.05 17.45
C HIS A 63 -20.13 -25.57 17.28
N ALA A 64 -19.16 -26.48 17.37
CA ALA A 64 -17.75 -26.12 17.18
C ALA A 64 -17.45 -25.79 15.72
N THR A 65 -17.96 -26.61 14.80
CA THR A 65 -17.75 -26.44 13.35
C THR A 65 -19.07 -26.33 12.59
N ALA A 66 -19.01 -25.81 11.36
CA ALA A 66 -20.15 -25.81 10.44
C ALA A 66 -20.63 -27.24 10.14
N ALA A 67 -19.69 -28.18 9.99
CA ALA A 67 -19.99 -29.59 9.75
C ALA A 67 -20.77 -30.23 10.93
N ASP A 68 -20.52 -29.81 12.17
CA ASP A 68 -21.28 -30.29 13.32
C ASP A 68 -22.73 -29.81 13.29
N ALA A 69 -22.96 -28.56 12.89
CA ALA A 69 -24.30 -28.01 12.73
C ALA A 69 -25.07 -28.71 11.59
N GLU A 70 -24.40 -29.02 10.48
CA GLU A 70 -24.99 -29.76 9.36
C GLU A 70 -25.33 -31.20 9.74
N ARG A 71 -24.44 -31.89 10.45
CA ARG A 71 -24.69 -33.24 10.98
C ARG A 71 -25.85 -33.27 11.98
N ALA A 72 -26.07 -32.15 12.68
CA ALA A 72 -27.22 -31.95 13.56
C ALA A 72 -28.52 -31.58 12.81
N GLY A 73 -28.52 -31.56 11.47
CA GLY A 73 -29.70 -31.37 10.63
C GLY A 73 -30.01 -29.91 10.27
N PHE A 74 -29.10 -28.98 10.51
CA PHE A 74 -29.32 -27.56 10.22
C PHE A 74 -28.70 -27.17 8.88
N ARG A 75 -29.44 -26.40 8.07
CA ARG A 75 -28.92 -25.85 6.80
C ARG A 75 -28.19 -24.53 7.03
N PRO A 76 -27.23 -24.14 6.17
CA PRO A 76 -26.57 -22.85 6.29
C PRO A 76 -27.56 -21.68 6.14
N CYS A 77 -27.41 -20.67 7.01
CA CYS A 77 -28.17 -19.44 6.92
C CYS A 77 -27.83 -18.70 5.62
N ARG A 78 -28.86 -18.42 4.80
CA ARG A 78 -28.68 -17.69 3.53
C ARG A 78 -28.20 -16.24 3.69
N ARG A 79 -28.30 -15.67 4.89
CA ARG A 79 -27.89 -14.29 5.18
C ARG A 79 -26.41 -14.17 5.51
N CYS A 80 -25.92 -14.94 6.48
CA CYS A 80 -24.50 -14.91 6.87
C CYS A 80 -23.64 -15.94 6.14
N LYS A 81 -24.26 -16.89 5.41
CA LYS A 81 -23.61 -17.93 4.60
C LYS A 81 -22.42 -18.57 5.36
N PRO A 82 -22.69 -19.22 6.50
CA PRO A 82 -21.66 -19.73 7.40
C PRO A 82 -20.78 -20.84 6.76
N ASP A 83 -21.32 -21.49 5.73
CA ASP A 83 -20.69 -22.47 4.84
C ASP A 83 -19.65 -21.88 3.89
N GLN A 84 -19.66 -20.55 3.69
CA GLN A 84 -18.74 -19.86 2.80
C GLN A 84 -17.65 -19.13 3.60
N PRO A 85 -16.52 -18.72 2.98
CA PRO A 85 -15.51 -17.90 3.64
C PRO A 85 -16.12 -16.62 4.23
N ALA A 86 -15.44 -15.99 5.21
CA ALA A 86 -15.93 -14.72 5.75
C ALA A 86 -16.16 -13.70 4.62
N ARG A 87 -17.19 -12.86 4.73
CA ARG A 87 -17.57 -11.91 3.68
C ARG A 87 -16.39 -11.05 3.21
N ALA A 88 -15.52 -10.63 4.12
CA ALA A 88 -14.31 -9.89 3.80
C ALA A 88 -13.32 -10.70 2.95
N ALA A 89 -13.15 -11.99 3.23
CA ALA A 89 -12.31 -12.88 2.43
C ALA A 89 -12.90 -13.15 1.04
N GLN A 90 -14.23 -13.31 0.94
CA GLN A 90 -14.93 -13.42 -0.35
C GLN A 90 -14.76 -12.15 -1.18
N GLN A 91 -14.93 -10.98 -0.56
CA GLN A 91 -14.73 -9.69 -1.19
C GLN A 91 -13.29 -9.50 -1.65
N ALA A 92 -12.31 -9.91 -0.85
CA ALA A 92 -10.90 -9.86 -1.22
C ALA A 92 -10.58 -10.78 -2.41
N ALA A 93 -11.07 -12.02 -2.39
CA ALA A 93 -10.89 -12.97 -3.50
C ALA A 93 -11.54 -12.47 -4.80
N GLN A 94 -12.74 -11.91 -4.70
CA GLN A 94 -13.47 -11.34 -5.84
C GLN A 94 -12.75 -10.12 -6.40
N VAL A 95 -12.28 -9.21 -5.55
CA VAL A 95 -11.49 -8.05 -5.99
C VAL A 95 -10.16 -8.50 -6.63
N ALA A 96 -9.50 -9.52 -6.09
CA ALA A 96 -8.28 -10.07 -6.69
C ALA A 96 -8.52 -10.69 -8.07
N GLU A 97 -9.69 -11.29 -8.31
CA GLU A 97 -10.09 -11.75 -9.64
C GLU A 97 -10.31 -10.58 -10.61
N LEU A 98 -10.97 -9.53 -10.16
CA LEU A 98 -11.18 -8.31 -10.97
C LEU A 98 -9.87 -7.58 -11.26
N CYS A 99 -8.93 -7.56 -10.32
CA CYS A 99 -7.57 -7.08 -10.55
C CYS A 99 -6.90 -7.88 -11.68
N ARG A 100 -6.89 -9.22 -11.60
CA ARG A 100 -6.36 -10.07 -12.67
C ARG A 100 -7.05 -9.85 -14.01
N PHE A 101 -8.36 -9.61 -14.00
CA PHE A 101 -9.10 -9.31 -15.22
C PHE A 101 -8.67 -7.95 -15.82
N ILE A 102 -8.50 -6.91 -14.99
CA ILE A 102 -7.97 -5.62 -15.43
C ILE A 102 -6.54 -5.75 -15.95
N GLU A 103 -5.73 -6.61 -15.34
CA GLU A 103 -4.33 -6.80 -15.72
C GLU A 103 -4.16 -7.50 -17.08
N ASN A 104 -5.05 -8.44 -17.38
CA ASN A 104 -5.04 -9.25 -18.61
C ASN A 104 -5.91 -8.70 -19.74
N ALA A 105 -6.73 -7.67 -19.50
CA ALA A 105 -7.57 -7.10 -20.54
C ALA A 105 -6.74 -6.19 -21.48
N ASP A 106 -6.94 -6.36 -22.80
CA ASP A 106 -6.34 -5.51 -23.82
C ASP A 106 -6.90 -4.08 -23.74
N GLU A 107 -8.21 -3.96 -23.51
CA GLU A 107 -8.88 -2.69 -23.25
C GLU A 107 -9.25 -2.53 -21.79
N THR A 108 -9.21 -1.29 -21.30
CA THR A 108 -9.60 -1.00 -19.92
C THR A 108 -11.08 -1.29 -19.68
N PRO A 109 -11.43 -2.26 -18.83
CA PRO A 109 -12.82 -2.58 -18.57
C PRO A 109 -13.53 -1.40 -17.91
N THR A 110 -14.76 -1.12 -18.34
CA THR A 110 -15.59 -0.09 -17.69
C THR A 110 -16.02 -0.57 -16.29
N LEU A 111 -16.38 0.38 -15.42
CA LEU A 111 -16.93 0.03 -14.10
C LEU A 111 -18.18 -0.86 -14.23
N GLY A 112 -19.01 -0.64 -15.26
CA GLY A 112 -20.18 -1.46 -15.54
C GLY A 112 -19.82 -2.91 -15.88
N ALA A 113 -18.84 -3.12 -16.77
CA ALA A 113 -18.38 -4.46 -17.14
C ALA A 113 -17.77 -5.22 -15.95
N LEU A 114 -17.00 -4.53 -15.10
CA LEU A 114 -16.47 -5.13 -13.87
C LEU A 114 -17.60 -5.49 -12.88
N ALA A 115 -18.63 -4.66 -12.80
CA ALA A 115 -19.76 -4.85 -11.89
C ALA A 115 -20.63 -6.04 -12.34
N GLU A 116 -20.91 -6.13 -13.63
CA GLU A 116 -21.61 -7.25 -14.25
C GLU A 116 -20.87 -8.57 -14.02
N ARG A 117 -19.55 -8.59 -14.26
CA ARG A 117 -18.71 -9.77 -14.01
C ARG A 117 -18.73 -10.20 -12.54
N ALA A 118 -18.76 -9.24 -11.63
CA ALA A 118 -18.83 -9.51 -10.19
C ALA A 118 -20.24 -9.89 -9.70
N GLY A 119 -21.28 -9.74 -10.54
CA GLY A 119 -22.68 -9.87 -10.13
C GLY A 119 -23.10 -8.80 -9.11
N LEU A 120 -22.48 -7.60 -9.17
CA LEU A 120 -22.69 -6.51 -8.23
C LEU A 120 -23.20 -5.26 -8.95
N SER A 121 -23.81 -4.33 -8.21
CA SER A 121 -24.04 -2.98 -8.73
C SER A 121 -22.73 -2.20 -8.81
N SER A 122 -22.62 -1.28 -9.78
CA SER A 122 -21.43 -0.43 -9.97
C SER A 122 -21.03 0.33 -8.71
N PHE A 123 -21.99 0.81 -7.94
CA PHE A 123 -21.75 1.51 -6.68
C PHE A 123 -21.18 0.58 -5.60
N HIS A 124 -21.77 -0.62 -5.46
CA HIS A 124 -21.30 -1.60 -4.48
C HIS A 124 -19.89 -2.10 -4.81
N LEU A 125 -19.64 -2.38 -6.09
CA LEU A 125 -18.32 -2.76 -6.57
C LEU A 125 -17.31 -1.65 -6.28
N HIS A 126 -17.60 -0.41 -6.65
CA HIS A 126 -16.69 0.72 -6.44
C HIS A 126 -16.28 0.85 -4.97
N ARG A 127 -17.25 0.69 -4.05
CA ARG A 127 -17.00 0.73 -2.61
C ARG A 127 -16.10 -0.41 -2.15
N ILE A 128 -16.43 -1.66 -2.51
CA ILE A 128 -15.65 -2.85 -2.10
C ILE A 128 -14.24 -2.80 -2.69
N PHE A 129 -14.11 -2.46 -3.97
CA PHE A 129 -12.81 -2.42 -4.64
C PHE A 129 -11.89 -1.38 -3.98
N LYS A 130 -12.42 -0.19 -3.66
CA LYS A 130 -11.69 0.83 -2.89
C LYS A 130 -11.38 0.39 -1.48
N GLU A 131 -12.28 -0.36 -0.84
CA GLU A 131 -12.11 -0.86 0.52
C GLU A 131 -10.97 -1.89 0.62
N VAL A 132 -10.84 -2.74 -0.41
CA VAL A 132 -9.84 -3.82 -0.48
C VAL A 132 -8.50 -3.35 -1.04
N THR A 133 -8.49 -2.57 -2.13
CA THR A 133 -7.24 -2.17 -2.83
C THR A 133 -6.72 -0.81 -2.41
N GLY A 134 -7.53 0.02 -1.74
CA GLY A 134 -7.23 1.43 -1.49
C GLY A 134 -7.41 2.34 -2.71
N LEU A 135 -7.68 1.79 -3.89
CA LEU A 135 -7.85 2.52 -5.15
C LEU A 135 -9.25 2.29 -5.74
N THR A 136 -9.73 3.23 -6.55
CA THR A 136 -10.92 2.97 -7.37
C THR A 136 -10.56 2.03 -8.53
N PRO A 137 -11.51 1.26 -9.10
CA PRO A 137 -11.23 0.41 -10.26
C PRO A 137 -10.57 1.19 -11.41
N LYS A 138 -11.04 2.41 -11.67
CA LYS A 138 -10.47 3.31 -12.69
C LYS A 138 -9.03 3.72 -12.37
N ALA A 139 -8.74 4.07 -11.12
CA ALA A 139 -7.39 4.45 -10.69
C ALA A 139 -6.42 3.25 -10.71
N TYR A 140 -6.89 2.08 -10.30
CA TYR A 140 -6.12 0.84 -10.38
C TYR A 140 -5.79 0.48 -11.83
N ALA A 141 -6.77 0.53 -12.72
CA ALA A 141 -6.56 0.26 -14.14
C ALA A 141 -5.68 1.31 -14.84
N ALA A 142 -5.75 2.58 -14.41
CA ALA A 142 -4.81 3.61 -14.88
C ALA A 142 -3.37 3.31 -14.42
N ALA A 143 -3.17 3.04 -13.12
CA ALA A 143 -1.85 2.73 -12.59
C ALA A 143 -1.23 1.45 -13.18
N HIS A 144 -2.05 0.43 -13.45
CA HIS A 144 -1.61 -0.79 -14.12
C HIS A 144 -1.17 -0.52 -15.56
N ARG A 145 -1.93 0.29 -16.31
CA ARG A 145 -1.55 0.72 -17.66
C ARG A 145 -0.28 1.55 -17.67
N ASP A 146 -0.14 2.50 -16.74
CA ASP A 146 1.06 3.29 -16.57
C ASP A 146 2.29 2.40 -16.35
N ARG A 147 2.15 1.31 -15.57
CA ARG A 147 3.19 0.29 -15.38
C ARG A 147 3.48 -0.47 -16.67
N ARG A 148 2.46 -0.98 -17.38
CA ARG A 148 2.62 -1.69 -18.67
C ARG A 148 3.32 -0.82 -19.73
N VAL A 149 2.96 0.46 -19.83
CA VAL A 149 3.63 1.43 -20.71
C VAL A 149 5.12 1.53 -20.36
N ARG A 150 5.46 1.69 -19.07
CA ARG A 150 6.85 1.75 -18.62
C ARG A 150 7.63 0.48 -18.94
N GLU A 151 7.02 -0.69 -18.74
CA GLU A 151 7.63 -1.99 -19.04
C GLU A 151 7.78 -2.23 -20.56
N ALA A 152 6.77 -1.88 -21.36
CA ALA A 152 6.79 -2.03 -22.82
C ALA A 152 7.81 -1.08 -23.49
N LEU A 153 7.85 0.18 -23.04
CA LEU A 153 8.85 1.14 -23.49
C LEU A 153 10.28 0.73 -23.10
N GLY A 154 10.46 -0.01 -22.01
CA GLY A 154 11.75 -0.57 -21.59
C GLY A 154 12.21 -1.78 -22.42
N ARG A 155 11.32 -2.44 -23.18
CA ARG A 155 11.64 -3.63 -24.01
C ARG A 155 11.94 -3.31 -25.48
N GLY A 156 11.98 -2.03 -25.88
CA GLY A 156 12.45 -1.61 -27.21
C GLY A 156 11.39 -1.51 -28.33
N GLY A 157 10.13 -1.88 -28.08
CA GLY A 157 9.01 -1.75 -29.06
C GLY A 157 8.71 -0.30 -29.47
N SER A 158 8.00 -0.09 -30.59
CA SER A 158 7.65 1.28 -31.04
C SER A 158 6.76 1.98 -30.01
N VAL A 159 6.86 3.31 -29.87
CA VAL A 159 6.01 4.09 -28.93
C VAL A 159 4.54 3.83 -29.24
N THR A 160 4.19 3.72 -30.52
CA THR A 160 2.85 3.38 -30.99
C THR A 160 2.44 1.98 -30.55
N ASP A 161 3.30 0.97 -30.68
CA ASP A 161 3.00 -0.41 -30.27
C ASP A 161 2.89 -0.53 -28.74
N ALA A 162 3.76 0.14 -27.98
CA ALA A 162 3.70 0.18 -26.52
C ALA A 162 2.44 0.89 -25.98
N ILE A 163 1.88 1.82 -26.76
CA ILE A 163 0.61 2.52 -26.48
C ILE A 163 -0.58 1.59 -26.77
N TYR A 164 -0.54 0.85 -27.87
CA TYR A 164 -1.57 -0.14 -28.22
C TYR A 164 -1.55 -1.35 -27.26
N ASP A 165 -0.38 -1.91 -26.98
CA ASP A 165 -0.17 -3.02 -26.03
C ASP A 165 -0.52 -2.65 -24.58
N ALA A 166 -0.61 -1.35 -24.26
CA ALA A 166 -1.05 -0.86 -22.96
C ALA A 166 -2.52 -0.40 -22.95
N GLY A 167 -3.27 -0.61 -24.03
CA GLY A 167 -4.72 -0.37 -24.09
C GLY A 167 -5.14 1.09 -24.24
N TYR A 168 -4.33 1.93 -24.91
CA TYR A 168 -4.71 3.29 -25.28
C TYR A 168 -5.25 3.34 -26.73
N ASN A 169 -6.56 3.51 -26.88
CA ASN A 169 -7.22 3.59 -28.20
C ASN A 169 -7.06 4.94 -28.93
N SER A 170 -6.31 5.91 -28.37
CA SER A 170 -5.97 7.13 -29.10
C SER A 170 -4.66 7.78 -28.64
N ASN A 171 -3.82 8.13 -29.60
CA ASN A 171 -2.54 8.82 -29.39
C ASN A 171 -2.72 10.14 -28.59
N GLY A 172 -3.81 10.89 -28.84
CA GLY A 172 -4.02 12.23 -28.26
C GLY A 172 -4.14 12.26 -26.73
N ARG A 173 -4.93 11.35 -26.13
CA ARG A 173 -5.11 11.32 -24.65
C ARG A 173 -3.90 10.78 -23.90
N PHE A 174 -3.02 10.04 -24.58
CA PHE A 174 -1.77 9.56 -24.02
C PHE A 174 -0.74 10.70 -23.97
N TYR A 175 -0.52 11.46 -25.05
CA TYR A 175 0.46 12.55 -25.05
C TYR A 175 0.14 13.67 -24.03
N GLU A 176 -1.13 13.96 -23.77
CA GLU A 176 -1.53 14.93 -22.74
C GLU A 176 -1.20 14.44 -21.32
N ARG A 177 -1.26 13.13 -21.06
CA ARG A 177 -1.14 12.54 -19.71
C ARG A 177 0.20 11.85 -19.46
N SER A 178 0.96 11.56 -20.52
CA SER A 178 2.22 10.82 -20.46
C SER A 178 3.31 11.60 -19.72
N ASN A 179 3.30 12.94 -19.81
CA ASN A 179 4.25 13.76 -19.06
C ASN A 179 4.01 13.70 -17.55
N GLU A 180 2.74 13.67 -17.11
CA GLU A 180 2.38 13.52 -15.70
C GLU A 180 2.67 12.11 -15.17
N VAL A 181 2.46 11.10 -16.02
CA VAL A 181 2.64 9.68 -15.67
C VAL A 181 4.10 9.25 -15.70
N LEU A 182 4.88 9.67 -16.70
CA LEU A 182 6.28 9.26 -16.89
C LEU A 182 7.28 10.28 -16.33
N GLY A 183 6.83 11.50 -15.99
CA GLY A 183 7.69 12.60 -15.59
C GLY A 183 8.52 13.20 -16.74
N MET A 184 8.35 12.70 -17.97
CA MET A 184 9.00 13.11 -19.22
C MET A 184 8.19 12.60 -20.44
N THR A 185 8.56 13.01 -21.65
CA THR A 185 7.88 12.55 -22.87
C THR A 185 8.16 11.06 -23.16
N PRO A 186 7.20 10.31 -23.76
CA PRO A 186 7.37 8.89 -24.11
C PRO A 186 8.62 8.59 -24.96
N THR A 187 8.98 9.52 -25.84
CA THR A 187 10.21 9.44 -26.66
C THR A 187 11.47 9.50 -25.80
N ARG A 188 11.52 10.38 -24.78
CA ARG A 188 12.63 10.46 -23.80
C ARG A 188 12.69 9.24 -22.88
N PHE A 189 11.52 8.68 -22.54
CA PHE A 189 11.44 7.48 -21.73
C PHE A 189 11.92 6.24 -22.51
N ARG A 190 11.55 6.10 -23.79
CA ARG A 190 12.00 5.02 -24.70
C ARG A 190 13.49 5.10 -25.01
N ALA A 191 14.05 6.30 -25.07
CA ALA A 191 15.49 6.47 -25.13
C ALA A 191 16.18 5.94 -23.85
N GLY A 192 15.47 5.47 -22.82
CA GLY A 192 16.07 4.88 -21.62
C GLY A 192 16.80 5.88 -20.71
N GLY A 193 16.73 7.18 -20.98
CA GLY A 193 17.70 8.11 -20.41
C GLY A 193 19.06 8.07 -21.13
N ALA A 194 19.12 7.58 -22.39
CA ALA A 194 20.29 7.61 -23.27
C ALA A 194 20.83 9.03 -23.53
N ASP A 195 20.07 10.07 -23.17
CA ASP A 195 20.54 11.47 -23.17
C ASP A 195 20.31 12.11 -21.80
N THR A 196 20.68 11.44 -20.70
CA THR A 196 20.76 12.11 -19.41
C THR A 196 22.15 11.92 -18.83
N ASP A 197 22.95 12.95 -19.00
CA ASP A 197 24.18 13.13 -18.24
C ASP A 197 23.84 13.18 -16.75
N ILE A 198 24.33 12.20 -16.00
CA ILE A 198 24.25 12.19 -14.55
C ILE A 198 25.64 12.45 -14.02
N ARG A 199 25.85 13.65 -13.48
CA ARG A 199 27.05 13.94 -12.70
C ARG A 199 26.90 13.31 -11.33
N PHE A 200 27.92 12.58 -10.89
CA PHE A 200 27.94 12.00 -9.56
C PHE A 200 29.32 12.12 -8.93
N ALA A 201 29.32 12.07 -7.60
CA ALA A 201 30.52 11.98 -6.80
C ALA A 201 30.22 11.16 -5.56
N ILE A 202 31.25 10.50 -5.04
CA ILE A 202 31.20 9.78 -3.78
C ILE A 202 32.16 10.47 -2.83
N GLY A 203 31.65 10.88 -1.69
CA GLY A 203 32.42 11.48 -0.60
C GLY A 203 32.28 10.68 0.69
N GLN A 204 32.69 11.30 1.79
CA GLN A 204 32.54 10.77 3.14
C GLN A 204 31.74 11.76 3.99
N CYS A 205 30.89 11.22 4.85
CA CYS A 205 30.23 11.96 5.92
C CYS A 205 30.28 11.11 7.20
N ALA A 206 29.83 11.65 8.32
CA ALA A 206 29.82 10.94 9.60
C ALA A 206 28.82 9.77 9.66
N LEU A 207 28.05 9.53 8.59
CA LEU A 207 27.22 8.33 8.39
C LEU A 207 27.85 7.31 7.42
N GLY A 208 29.10 7.51 7.01
CA GLY A 208 29.84 6.66 6.07
C GLY A 208 29.99 7.27 4.68
N ALA A 209 30.15 6.42 3.67
CA ALA A 209 30.20 6.85 2.28
C ALA A 209 28.87 7.49 1.86
N ILE A 210 28.97 8.58 1.12
CA ILE A 210 27.82 9.31 0.60
C ILE A 210 27.97 9.51 -0.91
N LEU A 211 27.00 9.02 -1.67
CA LEU A 211 26.89 9.28 -3.10
C LEU A 211 25.87 10.38 -3.34
N VAL A 212 26.25 11.38 -4.13
CA VAL A 212 25.34 12.42 -4.63
C VAL A 212 25.35 12.36 -6.15
N ALA A 213 24.16 12.35 -6.75
CA ALA A 213 23.99 12.38 -8.20
C ALA A 213 22.99 13.46 -8.63
N ARG A 214 23.29 14.13 -9.73
CA ARG A 214 22.50 15.23 -10.29
C ARG A 214 22.26 15.01 -11.78
N SER A 215 20.99 15.18 -12.17
CA SER A 215 20.58 15.35 -13.56
C SER A 215 20.48 16.84 -13.91
N GLU A 216 20.15 17.16 -15.15
CA GLU A 216 19.86 18.55 -15.58
C GLU A 216 18.74 19.22 -14.75
N ARG A 217 17.82 18.43 -14.19
CA ARG A 217 16.67 18.93 -13.42
C ARG A 217 16.98 19.20 -11.94
N GLY A 218 18.04 18.61 -11.40
CA GLY A 218 18.35 18.68 -9.98
C GLY A 218 18.97 17.40 -9.42
N VAL A 219 19.09 17.34 -8.10
CA VAL A 219 19.64 16.17 -7.39
C VAL A 219 18.67 14.99 -7.54
N CYS A 220 19.11 13.89 -8.14
CA CYS A 220 18.29 12.72 -8.46
C CYS A 220 18.62 11.50 -7.57
N ALA A 221 19.77 11.52 -6.89
CA ALA A 221 20.12 10.53 -5.87
C ALA A 221 20.98 11.13 -4.76
N ILE A 222 20.67 10.75 -3.52
CA ILE A 222 21.55 10.87 -2.36
C ILE A 222 21.48 9.51 -1.65
N ALA A 223 22.59 8.79 -1.59
CA ALA A 223 22.66 7.46 -0.99
C ALA A 223 23.77 7.41 0.06
N LEU A 224 23.54 6.63 1.12
CA LEU A 224 24.47 6.44 2.23
C LEU A 224 24.83 4.96 2.34
N GLY A 225 26.09 4.64 2.63
CA GLY A 225 26.54 3.27 2.77
C GLY A 225 27.93 3.16 3.38
N ASP A 226 28.41 1.95 3.52
CA ASP A 226 29.76 1.67 4.02
C ASP A 226 30.74 1.37 2.86
N ASP A 227 30.22 0.89 1.72
CA ASP A 227 30.98 0.54 0.53
C ASP A 227 30.71 1.55 -0.62
N PRO A 228 31.68 2.43 -0.97
CA PRO A 228 31.59 3.32 -2.11
C PRO A 228 31.26 2.63 -3.44
N ASP A 229 31.82 1.44 -3.69
CA ASP A 229 31.64 0.72 -4.96
C ASP A 229 30.24 0.11 -5.06
N ALA A 230 29.65 -0.29 -3.92
CA ALA A 230 28.24 -0.67 -3.89
C ALA A 230 27.32 0.51 -4.24
N LEU A 231 27.61 1.72 -3.75
CA LEU A 231 26.83 2.92 -4.07
C LEU A 231 26.92 3.27 -5.56
N ALA A 232 28.12 3.20 -6.14
CA ALA A 232 28.31 3.41 -7.58
C ALA A 232 27.51 2.40 -8.42
N ARG A 233 27.55 1.11 -8.06
CA ARG A 233 26.78 0.05 -8.73
C ARG A 233 25.28 0.27 -8.61
N GLU A 234 24.79 0.66 -7.43
CA GLU A 234 23.37 0.99 -7.23
C GLU A 234 22.93 2.16 -8.12
N LEU A 235 23.79 3.17 -8.30
CA LEU A 235 23.52 4.28 -9.21
C LEU A 235 23.45 3.80 -10.67
N GLN A 236 24.38 2.93 -11.09
CA GLN A 236 24.41 2.33 -12.42
C GLN A 236 23.15 1.49 -12.69
N ASP A 237 22.78 0.60 -11.77
CA ASP A 237 21.59 -0.25 -11.88
C ASP A 237 20.31 0.57 -11.98
N ARG A 238 20.27 1.72 -11.28
CA ARG A 238 19.14 2.63 -11.29
C ARG A 238 19.04 3.45 -12.59
N PHE A 239 20.17 3.74 -13.22
CA PHE A 239 20.25 4.53 -14.45
C PHE A 239 21.07 3.80 -15.52
N PRO A 240 20.62 2.62 -15.99
CA PRO A 240 21.44 1.70 -16.78
C PRO A 240 21.82 2.23 -18.18
N GLN A 241 21.15 3.28 -18.65
CA GLN A 241 21.42 3.91 -19.95
C GLN A 241 21.94 5.35 -19.80
N ALA A 242 22.14 5.85 -18.58
CA ALA A 242 22.65 7.20 -18.36
C ALA A 242 24.17 7.24 -18.55
N ARG A 243 24.67 8.34 -19.11
CA ARG A 243 26.11 8.64 -19.08
C ARG A 243 26.47 9.15 -17.70
N LEU A 244 27.15 8.32 -16.90
CA LEU A 244 27.66 8.70 -15.59
C LEU A 244 28.97 9.48 -15.74
N ILE A 245 28.97 10.72 -15.27
CA ILE A 245 30.10 11.65 -15.38
C ILE A 245 30.60 11.95 -13.97
N GLY A 246 31.93 11.96 -13.79
CA GLY A 246 32.53 12.40 -12.53
C GLY A 246 32.20 13.86 -12.19
N GLY A 247 32.38 14.22 -10.92
CA GLY A 247 32.20 15.59 -10.47
C GLY A 247 33.16 16.58 -11.12
N ASP A 248 32.68 17.79 -11.38
CA ASP A 248 33.50 18.98 -11.66
C ASP A 248 33.53 19.89 -10.41
N PRO A 249 34.42 20.91 -10.33
CA PRO A 249 34.53 21.75 -9.14
C PRO A 249 33.22 22.47 -8.73
N VAL A 250 32.33 22.74 -9.68
CA VAL A 250 31.01 23.34 -9.40
C VAL A 250 30.09 22.30 -8.76
N PHE A 251 30.13 21.06 -9.25
CA PHE A 251 29.41 19.94 -8.68
C PHE A 251 29.93 19.57 -7.29
N GLU A 252 31.24 19.63 -7.04
CA GLU A 252 31.83 19.40 -5.71
C GLU A 252 31.30 20.37 -4.65
N GLN A 253 31.05 21.63 -5.01
CA GLN A 253 30.39 22.58 -4.09
C GLN A 253 28.95 22.17 -3.74
N LEU A 254 28.23 21.56 -4.70
CA LEU A 254 26.90 20.98 -4.43
C LEU A 254 27.02 19.77 -3.52
N VAL A 255 27.99 18.88 -3.75
CA VAL A 255 28.26 17.72 -2.90
C VAL A 255 28.58 18.17 -1.47
N ALA A 256 29.43 19.19 -1.29
CA ALA A 256 29.77 19.73 0.01
C ALA A 256 28.54 20.29 0.75
N ARG A 257 27.63 20.97 0.05
CA ARG A 257 26.35 21.43 0.64
C ARG A 257 25.47 20.26 1.07
N VAL A 258 25.38 19.20 0.26
CA VAL A 258 24.62 18.00 0.62
C VAL A 258 25.24 17.29 1.83
N VAL A 259 26.57 17.17 1.88
CA VAL A 259 27.28 16.61 3.04
C VAL A 259 27.01 17.44 4.29
N GLY A 260 27.17 18.77 4.21
CA GLY A 260 26.88 19.68 5.32
C GLY A 260 25.44 19.56 5.81
N PHE A 261 24.47 19.36 4.91
CA PHE A 261 23.08 19.09 5.28
C PHE A 261 22.87 17.71 5.93
N VAL A 262 23.60 16.67 5.52
CA VAL A 262 23.57 15.38 6.22
C VAL A 262 24.19 15.48 7.62
N GLU A 263 25.18 16.35 7.80
CA GLU A 263 25.74 16.64 9.12
C GLU A 263 24.78 17.45 10.01
N ALA A 264 24.10 18.43 9.42
CA ALA A 264 23.15 19.32 10.11
C ALA A 264 21.75 19.28 9.45
N PRO A 265 20.99 18.17 9.59
CA PRO A 265 19.70 17.98 8.91
C PRO A 265 18.60 18.97 9.34
N GLY A 266 18.80 19.70 10.43
CA GLY A 266 17.90 20.77 10.91
C GLY A 266 17.95 22.07 10.10
N VAL A 267 19.05 22.35 9.39
CA VAL A 267 19.25 23.61 8.64
C VAL A 267 18.41 23.66 7.35
N GLY A 268 17.94 22.50 6.88
CA GLY A 268 17.20 22.38 5.61
C GLY A 268 18.13 22.35 4.39
N LEU A 269 17.61 21.85 3.27
CA LEU A 269 18.33 21.78 1.99
C LEU A 269 17.54 22.51 0.91
N ASP A 270 17.99 23.71 0.56
CA ASP A 270 17.42 24.49 -0.55
C ASP A 270 18.14 24.16 -1.87
N LEU A 271 17.81 23.00 -2.44
CA LEU A 271 18.31 22.53 -3.73
C LEU A 271 17.17 21.98 -4.60
N PRO A 272 17.22 22.17 -5.93
CA PRO A 272 16.27 21.53 -6.82
C PRO A 272 16.44 20.00 -6.77
N LEU A 273 15.35 19.29 -6.49
CA LEU A 273 15.30 17.83 -6.43
C LEU A 273 14.60 17.27 -7.68
N ASP A 274 15.25 16.32 -8.35
CA ASP A 274 14.67 15.54 -9.44
C ASP A 274 14.03 14.26 -8.86
N VAL A 275 12.84 14.44 -8.28
CA VAL A 275 12.10 13.36 -7.62
C VAL A 275 11.40 12.48 -8.65
N ARG A 276 11.87 11.23 -8.78
CA ARG A 276 11.34 10.26 -9.75
C ARG A 276 10.62 9.11 -9.04
N GLY A 277 9.32 8.98 -9.27
CA GLY A 277 8.49 7.93 -8.67
C GLY A 277 7.05 7.95 -9.16
N THR A 278 6.25 6.98 -8.74
CA THR A 278 4.79 6.95 -9.00
C THR A 278 4.08 8.13 -8.31
N ALA A 279 2.88 8.49 -8.78
CA ALA A 279 2.08 9.54 -8.13
C ALA A 279 1.80 9.26 -6.64
N PHE A 280 1.68 7.98 -6.24
CA PHE A 280 1.55 7.62 -4.83
C PHE A 280 2.84 7.90 -4.05
N GLN A 281 4.00 7.48 -4.58
CA GLN A 281 5.30 7.75 -3.95
C GLN A 281 5.58 9.25 -3.83
N GLN A 282 5.31 10.03 -4.88
CA GLN A 282 5.50 11.49 -4.85
C GLN A 282 4.64 12.14 -3.77
N ARG A 283 3.37 11.74 -3.60
CA ARG A 283 2.52 12.24 -2.51
C ARG A 283 3.04 11.87 -1.12
N VAL A 284 3.52 10.63 -0.96
CA VAL A 284 4.17 10.21 0.31
C VAL A 284 5.38 11.08 0.57
N TRP A 285 6.31 11.18 -0.38
CA TRP A 285 7.54 11.93 -0.22
C TRP A 285 7.31 13.43 0.01
N GLN A 286 6.27 14.01 -0.58
CA GLN A 286 5.86 15.37 -0.26
C GLN A 286 5.40 15.47 1.21
N ALA A 287 4.53 14.58 1.67
CA ALA A 287 4.10 14.53 3.06
C ALA A 287 5.26 14.27 4.06
N LEU A 288 6.33 13.59 3.62
CA LEU A 288 7.55 13.43 4.43
C LEU A 288 8.28 14.76 4.59
N ARG A 289 8.41 15.54 3.53
CA ARG A 289 9.09 16.85 3.56
C ARG A 289 8.41 17.85 4.47
N ASP A 290 7.11 17.69 4.70
CA ASP A 290 6.32 18.53 5.60
C ASP A 290 6.51 18.16 7.09
N ILE A 291 7.25 17.09 7.41
CA ILE A 291 7.61 16.75 8.80
C ILE A 291 8.75 17.66 9.26
N PRO A 292 8.59 18.49 10.30
CA PRO A 292 9.66 19.36 10.79
C PRO A 292 10.87 18.57 11.31
N PRO A 293 12.09 19.13 11.24
CA PRO A 293 13.25 18.58 11.94
C PRO A 293 12.97 18.40 13.44
N GLY A 294 13.47 17.31 14.01
CA GLY A 294 13.29 16.99 15.44
C GLY A 294 11.92 16.41 15.78
N SER A 295 11.01 16.33 14.79
CA SER A 295 9.70 15.70 14.92
C SER A 295 9.65 14.36 14.19
N THR A 296 8.83 13.45 14.68
CA THR A 296 8.56 12.16 14.03
C THR A 296 7.08 12.01 13.69
N ALA A 297 6.79 11.20 12.68
CA ALA A 297 5.43 10.77 12.35
C ALA A 297 5.37 9.24 12.18
N SER A 298 4.22 8.63 12.42
CA SER A 298 4.01 7.22 12.15
C SER A 298 3.61 6.96 10.70
N TYR A 299 3.84 5.74 10.20
CA TYR A 299 3.35 5.34 8.87
C TYR A 299 1.83 5.51 8.72
N ALA A 300 1.07 5.36 9.81
CA ALA A 300 -0.37 5.56 9.83
C ALA A 300 -0.74 7.05 9.67
N GLU A 301 -0.05 7.94 10.39
CA GLU A 301 -0.26 9.38 10.27
C GLU A 301 0.07 9.89 8.86
N ILE A 302 1.14 9.37 8.24
CA ILE A 302 1.44 9.72 6.84
C ILE A 302 0.35 9.20 5.90
N ALA A 303 -0.17 7.99 6.13
CA ALA A 303 -1.27 7.44 5.34
C ALA A 303 -2.55 8.31 5.46
N GLU A 304 -2.83 8.85 6.65
CA GLU A 304 -3.92 9.80 6.88
C GLU A 304 -3.68 11.14 6.16
N ARG A 305 -2.49 11.74 6.29
CA ARG A 305 -2.13 13.01 5.63
C ARG A 305 -2.29 12.96 4.11
N ILE A 306 -1.99 11.84 3.47
CA ILE A 306 -2.16 11.67 2.02
C ILE A 306 -3.58 11.24 1.60
N GLY A 307 -4.54 11.25 2.53
CA GLY A 307 -5.94 10.89 2.29
C GLY A 307 -6.15 9.40 2.00
N SER A 308 -5.25 8.53 2.46
CA SER A 308 -5.30 7.07 2.25
C SER A 308 -5.06 6.27 3.54
N PRO A 309 -5.91 6.39 4.59
CA PRO A 309 -5.63 5.83 5.93
C PRO A 309 -5.35 4.31 5.97
N LYS A 310 -5.92 3.56 5.02
CA LYS A 310 -5.71 2.10 4.90
C LYS A 310 -4.38 1.72 4.24
N ALA A 311 -3.62 2.68 3.70
CA ALA A 311 -2.44 2.44 2.87
C ALA A 311 -1.11 2.39 3.65
N VAL A 312 -1.14 2.11 4.97
CA VAL A 312 0.04 2.13 5.86
C VAL A 312 1.21 1.32 5.29
N ARG A 313 0.95 0.10 4.79
CA ARG A 313 1.99 -0.75 4.20
C ARG A 313 2.57 -0.17 2.91
N ALA A 314 1.73 0.43 2.07
CA ALA A 314 2.17 1.06 0.83
C ALA A 314 3.02 2.31 1.12
N VAL A 315 2.68 3.07 2.16
CA VAL A 315 3.49 4.19 2.66
C VAL A 315 4.86 3.68 3.11
N ALA A 316 4.94 2.59 3.88
CA ALA A 316 6.22 2.01 4.29
C ALA A 316 7.10 1.60 3.10
N GLN A 317 6.50 1.00 2.06
CA GLN A 317 7.22 0.68 0.82
C GLN A 317 7.68 1.92 0.06
N ALA A 318 6.86 2.98 0.01
CA ALA A 318 7.24 4.26 -0.59
C ALA A 318 8.39 4.94 0.16
N CYS A 319 8.43 4.85 1.49
CA CYS A 319 9.57 5.29 2.30
C CYS A 319 10.84 4.50 1.95
N GLY A 320 10.74 3.17 1.81
CA GLY A 320 11.87 2.32 1.41
C GLY A 320 12.36 2.58 -0.01
N ALA A 321 11.47 2.99 -0.91
CA ALA A 321 11.81 3.36 -2.29
C ALA A 321 12.45 4.76 -2.41
N ASN A 322 12.59 5.51 -1.32
CA ASN A 322 13.24 6.82 -1.33
C ASN A 322 14.68 6.69 -1.83
N ALA A 323 15.07 7.64 -2.67
CA ALA A 323 16.35 7.72 -3.35
C ALA A 323 17.16 8.97 -2.96
N LEU A 324 16.59 9.84 -2.14
CA LEU A 324 17.17 11.12 -1.73
C LEU A 324 17.26 11.10 -0.21
N ALA A 325 18.26 10.39 0.32
CA ALA A 325 18.52 10.30 1.76
C ALA A 325 18.58 11.69 2.39
N VAL A 326 17.95 11.82 3.55
CA VAL A 326 17.84 13.06 4.36
C VAL A 326 17.04 14.19 3.68
N ALA A 327 17.24 14.45 2.39
CA ALA A 327 16.54 15.49 1.63
C ALA A 327 15.04 15.20 1.48
N ILE A 328 14.68 13.92 1.31
CA ILE A 328 13.34 13.42 1.61
C ILE A 328 13.46 12.69 2.97
N PRO A 329 12.93 13.25 4.06
CA PRO A 329 13.30 12.84 5.42
C PRO A 329 12.54 11.59 5.89
N CYS A 330 12.71 10.46 5.19
CA CYS A 330 12.06 9.20 5.55
C CYS A 330 12.59 8.58 6.87
N HIS A 331 13.70 9.10 7.41
CA HIS A 331 14.19 8.75 8.76
C HIS A 331 13.28 9.30 9.87
N ARG A 332 12.49 10.35 9.60
CA ARG A 332 11.50 10.92 10.55
C ARG A 332 10.23 10.06 10.68
N VAL A 333 10.06 9.03 9.86
CA VAL A 333 8.90 8.14 9.94
C VAL A 333 9.21 6.92 10.80
N VAL A 334 8.44 6.67 11.85
CA VAL A 334 8.63 5.55 12.77
C VAL A 334 7.41 4.63 12.81
N ARG A 335 7.53 3.48 13.47
CA ARG A 335 6.36 2.65 13.77
C ARG A 335 5.48 3.33 14.82
N SER A 336 4.20 2.93 14.89
CA SER A 336 3.25 3.48 15.87
C SER A 336 3.64 3.21 17.33
N ASP A 337 4.48 2.21 17.59
CA ASP A 337 5.06 1.90 18.89
C ASP A 337 6.37 2.68 19.18
N GLY A 338 6.75 3.61 18.30
CA GLY A 338 7.99 4.38 18.39
C GLY A 338 9.24 3.61 17.98
N ALA A 339 9.13 2.30 17.67
CA ALA A 339 10.29 1.50 17.31
C ALA A 339 10.88 1.93 15.96
N LEU A 340 12.21 2.04 15.93
CA LEU A 340 12.95 2.28 14.69
C LEU A 340 13.00 0.99 13.88
N SER A 341 12.42 1.04 12.69
CA SER A 341 12.54 -0.02 11.69
C SER A 341 12.45 0.58 10.29
N GLY A 342 12.81 -0.23 9.29
CA GLY A 342 12.53 0.07 7.89
C GLY A 342 13.20 1.35 7.37
N TYR A 343 14.53 1.42 7.41
CA TYR A 343 15.31 2.46 6.75
C TYR A 343 16.19 1.86 5.66
N ARG A 344 16.11 2.41 4.44
CA ARG A 344 16.85 1.91 3.28
C ARG A 344 18.36 1.81 3.55
N TRP A 345 18.91 2.75 4.30
CA TRP A 345 20.35 2.86 4.56
C TRP A 345 20.77 2.37 5.96
N GLY A 346 19.92 1.61 6.66
CA GLY A 346 20.23 1.02 7.98
C GLY A 346 19.65 1.75 9.20
N VAL A 347 19.25 0.99 10.21
CA VAL A 347 18.53 1.53 11.39
C VAL A 347 19.45 2.41 12.25
N GLU A 348 20.75 2.11 12.25
CA GLU A 348 21.79 2.87 12.95
C GLU A 348 21.87 4.31 12.43
N ARG A 349 21.91 4.48 11.09
CA ARG A 349 21.92 5.80 10.44
C ARG A 349 20.64 6.58 10.74
N LYS A 350 19.49 5.91 10.72
CA LYS A 350 18.21 6.52 11.10
C LYS A 350 18.22 7.03 12.55
N SER A 351 18.76 6.24 13.48
CA SER A 351 18.90 6.66 14.88
C SER A 351 19.84 7.86 15.02
N ALA A 352 20.99 7.84 14.33
CA ALA A 352 21.95 8.94 14.37
C ALA A 352 21.35 10.26 13.83
N LEU A 353 20.62 10.21 12.71
CA LEU A 353 19.94 11.38 12.14
C LEU A 353 18.89 11.97 13.09
N LEU A 354 18.06 11.12 13.71
CA LEU A 354 17.06 11.57 14.68
C LEU A 354 17.69 12.24 15.90
N LYS A 355 18.84 11.72 16.39
CA LYS A 355 19.58 12.34 17.49
C LYS A 355 20.12 13.72 17.10
N ARG A 356 20.74 13.86 15.92
CA ARG A 356 21.25 15.15 15.42
C ARG A 356 20.17 16.20 15.27
N GLU A 357 18.96 15.79 14.90
CA GLU A 357 17.83 16.72 14.80
C GLU A 357 17.20 17.08 16.15
N ALA A 358 17.46 16.29 17.20
CA ALA A 358 16.98 16.55 18.56
C ALA A 358 17.94 17.45 19.37
N GLU A 359 19.20 17.55 18.94
CA GLU A 359 20.18 18.47 19.53
C GLU A 359 19.92 19.90 18.99
N PRO A 360 19.80 20.92 19.87
CA PRO A 360 19.68 22.30 19.41
C PRO A 360 20.96 22.71 18.67
N ALA A 361 20.78 23.38 17.52
CA ALA A 361 21.86 23.81 16.62
C ALA A 361 22.80 24.84 17.25
#